data_AF-A0A2S6MLI5-F1
#
_entry.id   AF-A0A2S6MLI5-F1
#
_cell.length_a   1.000
_cell.length_b   1.000
_cell.length_c   1.000
_cell.angle_alpha   90.00
_cell.angle_beta   90.00
_cell.angle_gamma   90.00
#
_symmetry.space_group_name_H-M   'P 1'
#
loop_
_entity.id
_entity.type
_entity.pdbx_description
1 polymer ?
#
loop_
_entity_poly.entity_id
_entity_poly.type
_entity_poly.pdbx_seq_one_letter_code
_entity_poly.pdbx_strand_id
1 'polypeptide(L)'
;MRDAVLSFHLLRPLWLIALVPVAAISALLWWRQDVRAQWGGVIAPHLLDHLIVEPGRGRTINPLYLVAGGMVLGIAALSGPTWRRELPPFVEDKAPLMVALSLASSMNRTDIAPTRLERAKQKIRDLLFARAGARTGLVAYAGTAHLVMPLTDDRRVVEPFLAALSTALMPSDGSNVASAVELASAALASEPVAGTILLVADDIGSADPSFLRSDAGRNGLAMLSVAPFPPSWGAAVLVSADGADLARLERRIETHFQAAQGDKFGTRWLDEGFWLLLPLALLSLLWFRRGTTVAWSVALFVAMQAPPSRAAETTPFSGLWLTPDQQGRIAFDRGDYAAAATLFADPMWRGIAGYRAYDFLTAAQEFAKVDTVEGRFALGNAQAQNHAFEKAMAAYDAVLKAQPGNVPAKTNRAIVQAALDAREAKRRKQEKDDSAPPDMKADETKVDPNQKGGKTVKVTPEDLTTPGAAEAWMRQVQTTPADFLKLKFAIQASAPAQTGATR
;
A
#
# COMPACT_ATOMS: atom_id res chain seq x y z
N MET A 1 -11.68 -22.78 11.39
CA MET A 1 -11.52 -23.19 9.97
C MET A 1 -12.89 -23.34 9.31
N ARG A 2 -13.65 -22.26 9.22
CA ARG A 2 -14.79 -22.08 8.32
C ARG A 2 -14.74 -20.60 7.95
N ASP A 3 -15.10 -20.26 6.71
CA ASP A 3 -15.12 -18.91 6.14
C ASP A 3 -13.90 -18.51 5.28
N ALA A 4 -13.31 -19.47 4.56
CA ALA A 4 -12.74 -19.19 3.25
C ALA A 4 -13.83 -19.44 2.19
N VAL A 5 -14.90 -18.62 2.21
CA VAL A 5 -15.84 -18.62 1.09
C VAL A 5 -15.11 -17.94 -0.06
N LEU A 6 -14.50 -18.76 -0.92
CA LEU A 6 -14.12 -18.37 -2.27
C LEU A 6 -15.37 -17.77 -2.91
N SER A 7 -15.47 -16.45 -2.87
CA SER A 7 -16.62 -15.70 -3.36
C SER A 7 -16.52 -15.65 -4.87
N PHE A 8 -16.75 -16.81 -5.51
CA PHE A 8 -16.78 -16.92 -6.96
C PHE A 8 -17.93 -16.08 -7.48
N HIS A 9 -17.62 -15.16 -8.39
CA HIS A 9 -18.61 -14.30 -9.02
C HIS A 9 -18.42 -14.32 -10.55
N LEU A 10 -19.50 -14.04 -11.28
CA LEU A 10 -19.48 -13.87 -12.73
C LEU A 10 -19.79 -12.40 -13.02
N LEU A 11 -18.87 -11.68 -13.64
CA LEU A 11 -19.07 -10.28 -14.01
C LEU A 11 -20.23 -10.11 -15.02
N ARG A 12 -20.43 -11.10 -15.89
CA ARG A 12 -21.36 -11.03 -17.03
C ARG A 12 -22.07 -12.37 -17.23
N PRO A 13 -22.92 -12.81 -16.28
CA PRO A 13 -23.52 -14.15 -16.30
C PRO A 13 -24.41 -14.40 -17.54
N LEU A 14 -24.93 -13.34 -18.16
CA LEU A 14 -25.75 -13.42 -19.38
C LEU A 14 -25.02 -14.08 -20.57
N TRP A 15 -23.67 -14.05 -20.62
CA TRP A 15 -22.92 -14.77 -21.65
C TRP A 15 -23.17 -16.27 -21.64
N LEU A 16 -23.55 -16.87 -20.50
CA LEU A 16 -23.88 -18.29 -20.40
C LEU A 16 -25.10 -18.68 -21.26
N ILE A 17 -25.99 -17.73 -21.58
CA ILE A 17 -27.12 -17.97 -22.49
C ILE A 17 -26.61 -18.37 -23.89
N ALA A 18 -25.43 -17.90 -24.30
CA ALA A 18 -24.81 -18.29 -25.56
C ALA A 18 -24.45 -19.79 -25.65
N LEU A 19 -24.46 -20.53 -24.53
CA LEU A 19 -24.32 -21.99 -24.56
C LEU A 19 -25.51 -22.68 -25.23
N VAL A 20 -26.72 -22.10 -25.16
CA VAL A 20 -27.93 -22.66 -25.77
C VAL A 20 -27.82 -22.74 -27.30
N PRO A 21 -27.52 -21.67 -28.05
CA PRO A 21 -27.34 -21.77 -29.50
C PRO A 21 -26.15 -22.64 -29.89
N VAL A 22 -25.05 -22.63 -29.11
CA VAL A 22 -23.91 -23.53 -29.37
C VAL A 22 -24.31 -25.00 -29.23
N ALA A 23 -25.07 -25.35 -28.19
CA ALA A 23 -25.58 -26.70 -28.00
C ALA A 23 -26.57 -27.10 -29.11
N ALA A 24 -27.49 -26.20 -29.49
CA ALA A 24 -28.46 -26.43 -30.56
C ALA A 24 -27.78 -26.65 -31.93
N ILE A 25 -26.79 -25.82 -32.28
CA ILE A 25 -26.01 -25.95 -33.52
C ILE A 25 -25.19 -27.24 -33.48
N SER A 26 -24.54 -27.56 -32.35
CA SER A 26 -23.75 -28.78 -32.21
C SER A 26 -24.63 -30.03 -32.34
N ALA A 27 -25.82 -30.05 -31.75
CA ALA A 27 -26.78 -31.14 -31.88
C ALA A 27 -27.30 -31.28 -33.32
N LEU A 28 -27.64 -30.16 -33.98
CA LEU A 28 -28.06 -30.16 -35.39
C LEU A 28 -26.96 -30.69 -36.31
N LEU A 29 -25.71 -30.25 -36.13
CA LEU A 29 -24.57 -30.72 -36.91
C LEU A 29 -24.26 -32.19 -36.64
N TRP A 30 -24.39 -32.64 -35.40
CA TRP A 30 -24.22 -34.04 -35.03
C TRP A 30 -25.30 -34.93 -35.66
N TRP A 31 -26.57 -34.52 -35.64
CA TRP A 31 -27.65 -35.22 -36.34
C TRP A 31 -27.46 -35.25 -37.85
N ARG A 32 -26.80 -34.24 -38.43
CA ARG A 32 -26.47 -34.21 -39.85
C ARG A 32 -25.27 -35.09 -40.25
N GLN A 33 -24.46 -35.52 -39.29
CA GLN A 33 -23.35 -36.45 -39.55
C GLN A 33 -23.82 -37.91 -39.65
N ASP A 34 -25.03 -38.21 -39.17
CA ASP A 34 -25.61 -39.54 -39.29
C ASP A 34 -26.23 -39.74 -40.69
N VAL A 35 -25.38 -40.19 -41.61
CA VAL A 35 -25.75 -40.53 -42.99
C VAL A 35 -26.89 -41.56 -43.01
N ARG A 36 -26.96 -42.46 -42.01
CA ARG A 36 -28.03 -43.46 -41.93
C ARG A 36 -29.38 -42.83 -41.57
N ALA A 37 -29.38 -41.88 -40.64
CA ALA A 37 -30.58 -41.13 -40.28
C ALA A 37 -31.09 -40.23 -41.43
N GLN A 38 -30.19 -39.67 -42.25
CA GLN A 38 -30.57 -38.82 -43.39
C GLN A 38 -31.15 -39.61 -44.57
N TRP A 39 -30.58 -40.78 -44.88
CA TRP A 39 -30.89 -41.50 -46.12
C TRP A 39 -31.76 -42.76 -45.90
N GLY A 40 -32.00 -43.16 -44.65
CA GLY A 40 -32.79 -44.35 -44.30
C GLY A 40 -34.25 -44.33 -44.75
N GLY A 41 -34.81 -43.16 -45.09
CA GLY A 41 -36.16 -43.02 -45.65
C GLY A 41 -36.21 -42.89 -47.18
N VAL A 42 -35.06 -42.72 -47.85
CA VAL A 42 -34.96 -42.43 -49.29
C VAL A 42 -34.29 -43.59 -50.05
N ILE A 43 -33.40 -44.33 -49.39
CA ILE A 43 -32.63 -45.44 -49.97
C ILE A 43 -32.97 -46.72 -49.21
N ALA A 44 -33.16 -47.83 -49.94
CA ALA A 44 -33.46 -49.11 -49.32
C ALA A 44 -32.32 -49.54 -48.35
N PRO A 45 -32.63 -50.04 -47.14
CA PRO A 45 -31.65 -50.26 -46.07
C PRO A 45 -30.45 -51.13 -46.47
N HIS A 46 -30.68 -52.15 -47.29
CA HIS A 46 -29.65 -53.11 -47.74
C HIS A 46 -28.63 -52.49 -48.73
N LEU A 47 -29.03 -51.46 -49.48
CA LEU A 47 -28.13 -50.71 -50.38
C LEU A 47 -27.27 -49.71 -49.59
N LEU A 48 -27.82 -49.20 -48.49
CA LEU A 48 -27.17 -48.20 -47.65
C LEU A 48 -25.86 -48.72 -47.02
N ASP A 49 -25.85 -49.98 -46.59
CA ASP A 49 -24.65 -50.60 -46.01
C ASP A 49 -23.49 -50.76 -47.00
N HIS A 50 -23.77 -50.74 -48.31
CA HIS A 50 -22.76 -50.88 -49.37
C HIS A 50 -22.38 -49.54 -50.02
N LEU A 51 -23.19 -48.50 -49.83
CA LEU A 51 -22.97 -47.15 -50.38
C LEU A 51 -22.30 -46.21 -49.37
N ILE A 52 -22.42 -46.48 -48.06
CA ILE A 52 -21.73 -45.72 -47.02
C ILE A 52 -20.27 -46.20 -46.95
N VAL A 53 -19.37 -45.45 -47.56
CA VAL A 53 -17.93 -45.58 -47.28
C VAL A 53 -17.67 -44.92 -45.92
N GLU A 54 -17.67 -45.69 -44.84
CA GLU A 54 -17.22 -45.20 -43.54
C GLU A 54 -15.72 -44.85 -43.67
N PRO A 55 -15.31 -43.57 -43.55
CA PRO A 55 -13.89 -43.27 -43.44
C PRO A 55 -13.37 -44.02 -42.21
N GLY A 56 -12.31 -44.81 -42.40
CA GLY A 56 -11.82 -45.74 -41.39
C GLY A 56 -11.73 -45.10 -40.00
N ARG A 57 -12.23 -45.82 -38.98
CA ARG A 57 -12.24 -45.45 -37.54
C ARG A 57 -10.82 -45.30 -36.96
N GLY A 58 -9.98 -44.45 -37.54
CA GLY A 58 -8.81 -43.93 -36.85
C GLY A 58 -9.27 -43.10 -35.66
N ARG A 59 -8.55 -43.18 -34.53
CA ARG A 59 -8.81 -42.43 -33.28
C ARG A 59 -8.57 -40.92 -33.48
N THR A 60 -9.34 -40.30 -34.35
CA THR A 60 -9.18 -38.92 -34.74
C THR A 60 -10.21 -38.08 -34.01
N ILE A 61 -9.74 -37.09 -33.25
CA ILE A 61 -10.61 -36.10 -32.61
C ILE A 61 -11.46 -35.43 -33.70
N ASN A 62 -12.79 -35.47 -33.56
CA ASN A 62 -13.72 -34.85 -34.50
C ASN A 62 -13.63 -33.32 -34.36
N PRO A 63 -13.36 -32.56 -35.45
CA PRO A 63 -13.28 -31.10 -35.40
C PRO A 63 -14.50 -30.41 -34.78
N LEU A 64 -15.69 -31.01 -34.89
CA LEU A 64 -16.90 -30.47 -34.30
C LEU A 64 -16.79 -30.34 -32.76
N TYR A 65 -16.21 -31.34 -32.08
CA TYR A 65 -16.04 -31.30 -30.63
C TYR A 65 -14.96 -30.29 -30.21
N LEU A 66 -13.95 -30.06 -31.05
CA LEU A 66 -12.92 -29.04 -30.81
C LEU A 66 -13.51 -27.62 -30.91
N VAL A 67 -14.32 -27.37 -31.94
CA VAL A 67 -15.01 -26.07 -32.11
C VAL A 67 -16.01 -25.83 -30.99
N ALA A 68 -16.83 -26.83 -30.65
CA ALA A 68 -17.77 -26.74 -29.54
C ALA A 68 -17.06 -26.49 -28.20
N GLY A 69 -15.98 -27.23 -27.92
CA GLY A 69 -15.17 -27.03 -26.71
C GLY A 69 -14.52 -25.65 -26.64
N GLY A 70 -13.98 -25.15 -27.75
CA GLY A 70 -13.43 -23.80 -27.85
C GLY A 70 -14.50 -22.72 -27.63
N MET A 71 -15.69 -22.87 -28.20
CA MET A 71 -16.81 -21.95 -27.98
C MET A 71 -17.26 -21.94 -26.52
N VAL A 72 -17.36 -23.10 -25.87
CA VAL A 72 -17.71 -23.21 -24.45
C VAL A 72 -16.68 -22.49 -23.57
N LEU A 73 -15.38 -22.71 -23.84
CA LEU A 73 -14.31 -22.02 -23.10
C LEU A 73 -14.30 -20.51 -23.35
N GLY A 74 -14.55 -20.07 -24.59
CA GLY A 74 -14.67 -18.65 -24.91
C GLY A 74 -15.86 -17.99 -24.21
N ILE A 75 -17.01 -18.66 -24.16
CA ILE A 75 -18.20 -18.18 -23.43
C ILE A 75 -17.92 -18.13 -21.92
N ALA A 76 -17.22 -19.13 -21.38
CA ALA A 76 -16.79 -19.14 -19.99
C ALA A 76 -15.76 -18.04 -19.69
N ALA A 77 -14.90 -17.67 -20.63
CA ALA A 77 -14.00 -16.52 -20.49
C ALA A 77 -14.78 -15.20 -20.48
N LEU A 78 -15.73 -15.04 -21.42
CA LEU A 78 -16.53 -13.83 -21.58
C LEU A 78 -17.55 -13.59 -20.45
N SER A 79 -17.96 -14.66 -19.75
CA SER A 79 -18.80 -14.53 -18.54
C SER A 79 -18.05 -13.87 -17.37
N GLY A 80 -16.73 -13.71 -17.49
CA GLY A 80 -15.87 -13.00 -16.56
C GLY A 80 -15.84 -13.64 -15.17
N PRO A 81 -15.35 -14.90 -15.06
CA PRO A 81 -15.18 -15.55 -13.78
C PRO A 81 -14.15 -14.77 -12.96
N THR A 82 -14.48 -14.52 -11.71
CA THR A 82 -13.63 -13.74 -10.80
C THR A 82 -13.64 -14.31 -9.40
N TRP A 83 -12.47 -14.23 -8.77
CA TRP A 83 -12.21 -14.63 -7.39
C TRP A 83 -11.30 -13.61 -6.68
N ARG A 84 -11.01 -12.46 -7.31
CA ARG A 84 -10.19 -11.36 -6.76
C ARG A 84 -10.86 -10.02 -6.97
N ARG A 85 -10.71 -9.13 -5.99
CA ARG A 85 -11.19 -7.74 -6.05
C ARG A 85 -10.00 -6.80 -6.30
N GLU A 86 -10.20 -5.82 -7.17
CA GLU A 86 -9.26 -4.75 -7.48
C GLU A 86 -9.57 -3.53 -6.59
N LEU A 87 -8.53 -2.95 -5.99
CA LEU A 87 -8.61 -1.76 -5.15
C LEU A 87 -8.56 -0.49 -6.03
N PRO A 88 -9.31 0.57 -5.71
CA PRO A 88 -9.20 1.83 -6.41
C PRO A 88 -7.78 2.41 -6.29
N PRO A 89 -7.21 3.04 -7.35
CA PRO A 89 -5.81 3.48 -7.39
C PRO A 89 -5.43 4.59 -6.38
N PHE A 90 -6.40 5.12 -5.62
CA PHE A 90 -6.22 6.20 -4.64
C PHE A 90 -6.40 5.75 -3.19
N VAL A 91 -6.72 4.47 -2.94
CA VAL A 91 -6.75 3.89 -1.58
C VAL A 91 -5.40 3.22 -1.35
N GLU A 92 -4.73 3.55 -0.25
CA GLU A 92 -3.44 2.93 0.10
C GLU A 92 -3.61 1.40 0.17
N ASP A 93 -2.81 0.66 -0.59
CA ASP A 93 -2.89 -0.80 -0.73
C ASP A 93 -2.64 -1.55 0.59
N LYS A 94 -2.18 -0.88 1.65
CA LYS A 94 -1.81 -1.50 2.93
C LYS A 94 -2.59 -0.91 4.09
N ALA A 95 -3.11 -1.80 4.94
CA ALA A 95 -3.84 -1.46 6.16
C ALA A 95 -3.08 -0.48 7.08
N PRO A 96 -3.74 0.58 7.58
CA PRO A 96 -3.21 1.40 8.67
C PRO A 96 -2.91 0.53 9.90
N LEU A 97 -1.74 0.73 10.50
CA LEU A 97 -1.25 -0.08 11.62
C LEU A 97 -0.88 0.80 12.81
N MET A 98 -1.44 0.54 13.98
CA MET A 98 -0.97 1.13 15.23
C MET A 98 -0.20 0.09 16.03
N VAL A 99 1.10 0.31 16.22
CA VAL A 99 1.94 -0.55 17.05
C VAL A 99 1.89 -0.04 18.48
N ALA A 100 1.41 -0.84 19.42
CA ALA A 100 1.49 -0.57 20.85
C ALA A 100 2.58 -1.45 21.47
N LEU A 101 3.71 -0.84 21.80
CA LEU A 101 4.88 -1.50 22.38
C LEU A 101 4.87 -1.39 23.91
N SER A 102 4.95 -2.53 24.58
CA SER A 102 5.14 -2.59 26.04
C SER A 102 6.56 -2.13 26.40
N LEU A 103 6.64 -1.23 27.38
CA LEU A 103 7.86 -0.75 28.03
C LEU A 103 7.87 -1.07 29.53
N ALA A 104 7.15 -2.12 29.95
CA ALA A 104 7.18 -2.63 31.31
C ALA A 104 8.59 -3.12 31.70
N SER A 105 8.91 -3.11 32.99
CA SER A 105 10.21 -3.59 33.50
C SER A 105 10.52 -5.05 33.11
N SER A 106 9.50 -5.88 32.91
CA SER A 106 9.60 -7.26 32.43
C SER A 106 10.23 -7.39 31.03
N MET A 107 10.13 -6.34 30.20
CA MET A 107 10.71 -6.28 28.86
C MET A 107 12.25 -6.14 28.86
N ASN A 108 12.88 -5.88 30.01
CA ASN A 108 14.33 -5.90 30.16
C ASN A 108 14.92 -7.30 30.37
N ARG A 109 14.08 -8.34 30.49
CA ARG A 109 14.55 -9.72 30.62
C ARG A 109 15.33 -10.17 29.37
N THR A 110 16.31 -11.03 29.60
CA THR A 110 17.30 -11.51 28.60
C THR A 110 17.06 -12.96 28.18
N ASP A 111 15.88 -13.53 28.47
CA ASP A 111 15.48 -14.87 28.02
C ASP A 111 15.39 -14.98 26.49
N ILE A 112 15.16 -13.85 25.81
CA ILE A 112 15.42 -13.68 24.39
C ILE A 112 16.53 -12.65 24.22
N ALA A 113 17.64 -13.06 23.61
CA ALA A 113 18.76 -12.16 23.36
C ALA A 113 18.36 -10.98 22.44
N PRO A 114 18.93 -9.78 22.59
CA PRO A 114 19.70 -9.34 23.75
C PRO A 114 18.78 -9.06 24.95
N THR A 115 17.66 -8.37 24.75
CA THR A 115 16.53 -8.29 25.69
C THR A 115 15.22 -8.45 24.93
N ARG A 116 14.12 -8.76 25.63
CA ARG A 116 12.77 -8.80 25.03
C ARG A 116 12.42 -7.49 24.33
N LEU A 117 12.74 -6.33 24.92
CA LEU A 117 12.51 -5.02 24.31
C LEU A 117 13.32 -4.82 23.03
N GLU A 118 14.61 -5.12 23.05
CA GLU A 118 15.44 -4.97 21.86
C GLU A 118 15.01 -5.93 20.74
N ARG A 119 14.57 -7.14 21.11
CA ARG A 119 13.96 -8.08 20.15
C ARG A 119 12.65 -7.56 19.58
N ALA A 120 11.79 -6.97 20.42
CA ALA A 120 10.55 -6.33 19.98
C ALA A 120 10.82 -5.18 19.01
N LYS A 121 11.75 -4.28 19.33
CA LYS A 121 12.16 -3.18 18.45
C LYS A 121 12.68 -3.69 17.12
N GLN A 122 13.52 -4.74 17.13
CA GLN A 122 13.99 -5.38 15.91
C GLN A 122 12.82 -5.87 15.05
N LYS A 123 11.88 -6.60 15.64
CA LYS A 123 10.69 -7.10 14.91
C LYS A 123 9.79 -6.00 14.39
N ILE A 124 9.64 -4.90 15.13
CA ILE A 124 8.91 -3.73 14.65
C ILE A 124 9.64 -3.10 13.46
N ARG A 125 10.96 -2.98 13.49
CA ARG A 125 11.75 -2.48 12.33
C ARG A 125 11.60 -3.39 11.11
N ASP A 126 11.67 -4.70 11.29
CA ASP A 126 11.46 -5.68 10.22
C ASP A 126 10.03 -5.57 9.65
N LEU A 127 9.02 -5.38 10.51
CA LEU A 127 7.64 -5.16 10.10
C LEU A 127 7.46 -3.85 9.33
N LEU A 128 8.07 -2.75 9.80
CA LEU A 128 8.07 -1.46 9.08
C LEU A 128 8.76 -1.60 7.71
N PHE A 129 9.75 -2.50 7.58
CA PHE A 129 10.39 -2.80 6.31
C PHE A 129 9.50 -3.59 5.36
N ALA A 130 8.88 -4.68 5.82
CA ALA A 130 7.93 -5.44 5.02
C ALA A 130 6.73 -4.59 4.58
N ARG A 131 6.31 -3.65 5.45
CA ARG A 131 5.18 -2.75 5.23
C ARG A 131 5.59 -1.38 4.71
N ALA A 132 6.67 -1.29 3.91
CA ALA A 132 7.06 -0.02 3.27
C ALA A 132 5.87 0.64 2.56
N GLY A 133 5.69 1.94 2.80
CA GLY A 133 4.58 2.76 2.28
C GLY A 133 3.25 2.62 3.04
N ALA A 134 3.14 1.74 4.04
CA ALA A 134 1.95 1.63 4.88
C ALA A 134 1.99 2.64 6.03
N ARG A 135 0.87 3.31 6.30
CA ARG A 135 0.74 4.19 7.46
C ARG A 135 0.86 3.40 8.76
N THR A 136 1.93 3.67 9.50
CA THR A 136 2.21 3.05 10.79
C THR A 136 2.35 4.12 11.86
N GLY A 137 1.64 3.97 12.98
CA GLY A 137 1.83 4.78 14.18
C GLY A 137 2.41 3.95 15.32
N LEU A 138 2.89 4.63 16.36
CA LEU A 138 3.57 4.01 17.49
C LEU A 138 3.02 4.57 18.80
N VAL A 139 2.61 3.66 19.68
CA VAL A 139 2.20 3.90 21.06
C VAL A 139 3.16 3.14 21.96
N ALA A 140 3.61 3.79 23.02
CA ALA A 140 4.38 3.17 24.09
C ALA A 140 3.49 3.06 25.32
N TYR A 141 3.50 1.91 26.00
CA TYR A 141 2.71 1.73 27.21
C TYR A 141 3.42 0.91 28.29
N ALA A 142 3.06 1.17 29.54
CA ALA A 142 3.38 0.38 30.72
C ALA A 142 2.22 0.55 31.72
N GLY A 143 2.41 1.23 32.85
CA GLY A 143 1.29 1.62 33.73
C GLY A 143 0.34 2.66 33.11
N THR A 144 0.88 3.51 32.22
CA THR A 144 0.15 4.47 31.37
C THR A 144 0.45 4.22 29.89
N ALA A 145 -0.38 4.75 28.98
CA ALA A 145 -0.15 4.71 27.54
C ALA A 145 0.07 6.10 26.94
N HIS A 146 1.03 6.21 26.02
CA HIS A 146 1.41 7.48 25.40
C HIS A 146 1.65 7.33 23.90
N LEU A 147 1.16 8.29 23.11
CA LEU A 147 1.37 8.34 21.66
C LEU A 147 2.80 8.80 21.37
N VAL A 148 3.63 7.91 20.83
CA VAL A 148 5.00 8.22 20.39
C VAL A 148 4.93 8.92 19.03
N MET A 149 4.24 8.29 18.08
CA MET A 149 4.14 8.74 16.70
C MET A 149 2.71 8.57 16.18
N PRO A 150 2.10 9.62 15.61
CA PRO A 150 0.86 9.46 14.85
C PRO A 150 1.09 8.60 13.60
N LEU A 151 0.03 8.19 12.91
CA LEU A 151 0.17 7.41 11.68
C LEU A 151 0.96 8.20 10.63
N THR A 152 2.02 7.57 10.10
CA THR A 152 2.84 8.10 9.01
C THR A 152 3.28 6.97 8.09
N ASP A 153 3.41 7.25 6.80
CA ASP A 153 3.98 6.36 5.80
C ASP A 153 5.52 6.45 5.73
N ASP A 154 6.13 7.44 6.38
CA ASP A 154 7.59 7.62 6.42
C ASP A 154 8.24 6.90 7.60
N ARG A 155 8.77 5.71 7.32
CA ARG A 155 9.53 4.91 8.28
C ARG A 155 10.75 5.65 8.85
N ARG A 156 11.38 6.55 8.09
CA ARG A 156 12.59 7.27 8.53
C ARG A 156 12.28 8.19 9.70
N VAL A 157 11.03 8.63 9.83
CA VAL A 157 10.56 9.40 10.98
C VAL A 157 10.33 8.48 12.18
N VAL A 158 9.79 7.28 12.00
CA VAL A 158 9.50 6.32 13.09
C VAL A 158 10.77 5.75 13.74
N GLU A 159 11.79 5.42 12.94
CA GLU A 159 12.98 4.69 13.39
C GLU A 159 13.75 5.36 14.55
N PRO A 160 14.05 6.68 14.53
CA PRO A 160 14.74 7.34 15.64
C PRO A 160 13.96 7.28 16.96
N PHE A 161 12.63 7.42 16.91
CA PHE A 161 11.80 7.36 18.11
C PHE A 161 11.69 5.93 18.64
N LEU A 162 11.55 4.94 17.76
CA LEU A 162 11.54 3.53 18.13
C LEU A 162 12.86 3.10 18.79
N ALA A 163 13.99 3.54 18.24
CA ALA A 163 15.32 3.26 18.79
C ALA A 163 15.47 3.84 20.20
N ALA A 164 14.95 5.04 20.42
CA ALA A 164 15.01 5.75 21.69
C ALA A 164 14.12 5.17 22.80
N LEU A 165 13.14 4.32 22.49
CA LEU A 165 12.24 3.75 23.50
C LEU A 165 13.01 2.91 24.53
N SER A 166 12.80 3.15 25.82
CA SER A 166 13.33 2.31 26.90
C SER A 166 12.34 2.27 28.06
N THR A 167 12.42 1.24 28.90
CA THR A 167 11.53 1.09 30.06
C THR A 167 11.66 2.26 31.05
N ALA A 168 12.83 2.92 31.08
CA ALA A 168 13.10 4.07 31.95
C ALA A 168 12.39 5.37 31.50
N LEU A 169 11.76 5.38 30.32
CA LEU A 169 10.97 6.53 29.85
C LEU A 169 9.58 6.60 30.49
N MET A 170 9.05 5.47 30.96
CA MET A 170 7.66 5.39 31.42
C MET A 170 7.52 5.99 32.83
N PRO A 171 6.51 6.85 33.07
CA PRO A 171 6.27 7.43 34.40
C PRO A 171 5.86 6.39 35.45
N SER A 172 5.11 5.35 35.04
CA SER A 172 4.65 4.26 35.88
C SER A 172 4.92 2.91 35.21
N ASP A 173 5.41 1.96 36.00
CA ASP A 173 5.59 0.57 35.57
C ASP A 173 4.26 -0.20 35.64
N GLY A 174 4.14 -1.29 34.87
CA GLY A 174 2.92 -2.10 34.77
C GLY A 174 2.55 -2.46 33.33
N SER A 175 1.35 -3.02 33.14
CA SER A 175 0.87 -3.48 31.82
C SER A 175 -0.61 -3.11 31.61
N ASN A 176 -0.86 -1.82 31.38
CA ASN A 176 -2.19 -1.28 31.12
C ASN A 176 -2.51 -1.32 29.62
N VAL A 177 -2.75 -2.54 29.13
CA VAL A 177 -3.08 -2.79 27.72
C VAL A 177 -4.37 -2.09 27.30
N ALA A 178 -5.35 -1.96 28.18
CA ALA A 178 -6.61 -1.28 27.89
C ALA A 178 -6.37 0.18 27.45
N SER A 179 -5.60 0.94 28.22
CA SER A 179 -5.26 2.33 27.85
C SER A 179 -4.50 2.44 26.52
N ALA A 180 -3.67 1.43 26.20
CA ALA A 180 -2.93 1.40 24.95
C ALA A 180 -3.85 1.11 23.75
N VAL A 181 -4.81 0.19 23.91
CA VAL A 181 -5.81 -0.13 22.89
C VAL A 181 -6.75 1.06 22.67
N GLU A 182 -7.23 1.70 23.72
CA GLU A 182 -8.08 2.89 23.66
C GLU A 182 -7.38 4.01 22.88
N LEU A 183 -6.14 4.34 23.23
CA LEU A 183 -5.36 5.39 22.57
C LEU A 183 -5.04 5.04 21.11
N ALA A 184 -4.73 3.79 20.81
CA ALA A 184 -4.49 3.32 19.45
C ALA A 184 -5.76 3.35 18.59
N SER A 185 -6.90 2.98 19.18
CA SER A 185 -8.23 3.02 18.54
C SER A 185 -8.63 4.46 18.22
N ALA A 186 -8.42 5.38 19.17
CA ALA A 186 -8.64 6.82 18.97
C ALA A 186 -7.74 7.40 17.85
N ALA A 187 -6.47 7.01 17.78
CA ALA A 187 -5.58 7.44 16.69
C ALA A 187 -6.07 6.93 15.32
N LEU A 188 -6.53 5.67 15.25
CA LEU A 188 -7.10 5.05 14.04
C LEU A 188 -8.50 5.57 13.67
N ALA A 189 -9.19 6.28 14.56
CA ALA A 189 -10.51 6.84 14.27
C ALA A 189 -10.47 7.87 13.13
N SER A 190 -9.34 8.55 12.95
CA SER A 190 -9.12 9.54 11.90
C SER A 190 -8.98 8.93 10.49
N GLU A 191 -8.67 7.64 10.38
CA GLU A 191 -8.45 6.97 9.10
C GLU A 191 -9.80 6.55 8.46
N PRO A 192 -9.97 6.67 7.14
CA PRO A 192 -11.23 6.32 6.48
C PRO A 192 -11.49 4.80 6.51
N VAL A 193 -10.42 4.00 6.58
CA VAL A 193 -10.47 2.53 6.61
C VAL A 193 -10.23 2.00 8.01
N ALA A 194 -10.76 0.82 8.32
CA ALA A 194 -10.41 0.11 9.55
C ALA A 194 -8.93 -0.31 9.53
N GLY A 195 -8.21 -0.02 10.61
CA GLY A 195 -6.82 -0.40 10.78
C GLY A 195 -6.65 -1.70 11.57
N THR A 196 -5.40 -1.98 11.95
CA THR A 196 -5.05 -3.01 12.93
C THR A 196 -4.25 -2.41 14.07
N ILE A 197 -4.56 -2.79 15.31
CA ILE A 197 -3.78 -2.52 16.50
C ILE A 197 -2.91 -3.74 16.76
N LEU A 198 -1.59 -3.55 16.73
CA LEU A 198 -0.58 -4.56 17.03
C LEU A 198 -0.01 -4.33 18.42
N LEU A 199 -0.37 -5.19 19.37
CA LEU A 199 0.26 -5.27 20.68
C LEU A 199 1.59 -6.01 20.57
N VAL A 200 2.67 -5.41 21.05
CA VAL A 200 4.00 -6.04 21.15
C VAL A 200 4.40 -6.08 22.62
N ALA A 201 4.25 -7.24 23.24
CA ALA A 201 4.34 -7.36 24.70
C ALA A 201 4.69 -8.80 25.13
N ASP A 202 5.04 -8.96 26.40
CA ASP A 202 5.27 -10.25 27.04
C ASP A 202 4.10 -10.72 27.90
N ASP A 203 3.28 -9.79 28.40
CA ASP A 203 2.03 -10.07 29.09
C ASP A 203 0.92 -9.08 28.68
N ILE A 204 -0.26 -9.28 29.27
CA ILE A 204 -1.45 -8.45 29.02
C ILE A 204 -2.00 -7.83 30.32
N GLY A 205 -1.25 -7.96 31.41
CA GLY A 205 -1.73 -7.70 32.76
C GLY A 205 -2.99 -8.50 33.12
N SER A 206 -3.96 -7.83 33.75
CA SER A 206 -5.26 -8.37 34.17
C SER A 206 -6.38 -8.13 33.15
N ALA A 207 -6.05 -7.70 31.93
CA ALA A 207 -7.04 -7.34 30.93
C ALA A 207 -7.75 -8.59 30.37
N ASP A 208 -9.07 -8.49 30.20
CA ASP A 208 -9.86 -9.53 29.52
C ASP A 208 -9.71 -9.37 28.00
N PRO A 209 -9.24 -10.41 27.27
CA PRO A 209 -9.12 -10.38 25.82
C PRO A 209 -10.43 -10.04 25.08
N SER A 210 -11.59 -10.36 25.67
CA SER A 210 -12.90 -10.03 25.09
C SER A 210 -13.18 -8.52 25.16
N PHE A 211 -12.87 -7.89 26.30
CA PHE A 211 -13.01 -6.45 26.49
C PHE A 211 -12.09 -5.66 25.55
N LEU A 212 -10.82 -6.10 25.41
CA LEU A 212 -9.88 -5.46 24.51
C LEU A 212 -10.32 -5.51 23.03
N ARG A 213 -11.00 -6.58 22.61
CA ARG A 213 -11.59 -6.65 21.26
C ARG A 213 -12.75 -5.68 21.09
N SER A 214 -13.56 -5.49 22.14
CA SER A 214 -14.64 -4.50 22.12
C SER A 214 -14.07 -3.09 22.02
N ASP A 215 -13.00 -2.80 22.76
CA ASP A 215 -12.36 -1.47 22.81
C ASP A 215 -11.60 -1.12 21.50
N ALA A 216 -11.06 -2.14 20.83
CA ALA A 216 -10.51 -1.98 19.47
C ALA A 216 -11.58 -1.57 18.42
N GLY A 217 -12.87 -1.77 18.71
CA GLY A 217 -13.99 -1.33 17.90
C GLY A 217 -13.98 -1.94 16.50
N ARG A 218 -13.88 -1.09 15.47
CA ARG A 218 -13.79 -1.52 14.06
C ARG A 218 -12.41 -2.05 13.66
N ASN A 219 -11.39 -1.86 14.51
CA ASN A 219 -10.01 -2.18 14.18
C ASN A 219 -9.68 -3.62 14.58
N GLY A 220 -8.82 -4.26 13.80
CA GLY A 220 -8.35 -5.61 14.11
C GLY A 220 -7.41 -5.58 15.31
N LEU A 221 -7.46 -6.57 16.18
CA LEU A 221 -6.52 -6.71 17.29
C LEU A 221 -5.58 -7.89 17.04
N ALA A 222 -4.29 -7.60 16.96
CA ALA A 222 -3.22 -8.59 16.79
C ALA A 222 -2.20 -8.45 17.91
N MET A 223 -1.62 -9.57 18.35
CA MET A 223 -0.54 -9.55 19.33
C MET A 223 0.69 -10.28 18.78
N LEU A 224 1.86 -9.65 18.93
CA LEU A 224 3.18 -10.25 18.78
C LEU A 224 3.77 -10.42 20.17
N SER A 225 3.80 -11.66 20.65
CA SER A 225 4.28 -11.97 21.99
C SER A 225 5.77 -12.24 22.00
N VAL A 226 6.51 -11.58 22.89
CA VAL A 226 7.94 -11.82 23.12
C VAL A 226 8.19 -12.84 24.25
N ALA A 227 7.13 -13.42 24.82
CA ALA A 227 7.22 -14.50 25.79
C ALA A 227 6.14 -15.57 25.50
N PRO A 228 6.35 -16.84 25.92
CA PRO A 228 5.30 -17.84 25.85
C PRO A 228 4.05 -17.35 26.60
N PHE A 229 2.93 -17.29 25.89
CA PHE A 229 1.67 -16.76 26.41
C PHE A 229 0.60 -17.86 26.43
N PRO A 230 -0.29 -17.92 27.43
CA PRO A 230 -1.34 -18.92 27.48
C PRO A 230 -2.23 -18.89 26.22
N PRO A 231 -2.69 -20.05 25.73
CA PRO A 231 -3.43 -20.19 24.46
C PRO A 231 -4.82 -19.52 24.44
N SER A 232 -5.27 -18.95 25.56
CA SER A 232 -6.54 -18.21 25.68
C SER A 232 -6.62 -17.00 24.74
N TRP A 233 -5.47 -16.42 24.36
CA TRP A 233 -5.40 -15.39 23.32
C TRP A 233 -5.12 -16.02 21.95
N GLY A 234 -6.16 -16.58 21.31
CA GLY A 234 -6.06 -17.25 20.00
C GLY A 234 -5.51 -16.39 18.83
N ALA A 235 -5.23 -15.11 19.07
CA ALA A 235 -4.61 -14.15 18.15
C ALA A 235 -3.18 -13.73 18.54
N ALA A 236 -2.48 -14.42 19.45
CA ALA A 236 -1.07 -14.14 19.72
C ALA A 236 -0.15 -14.90 18.75
N VAL A 237 0.85 -14.21 18.20
CA VAL A 237 1.95 -14.81 17.43
C VAL A 237 3.19 -14.70 18.28
N LEU A 238 3.81 -15.83 18.64
CA LEU A 238 5.08 -15.83 19.35
C LEU A 238 6.21 -15.41 18.40
N VAL A 239 7.12 -14.57 18.90
CA VAL A 239 8.34 -14.18 18.17
C VAL A 239 9.15 -15.40 17.74
N SER A 240 9.60 -15.39 16.49
CA SER A 240 10.41 -16.44 15.88
C SER A 240 11.73 -15.88 15.35
N ALA A 241 12.77 -16.71 15.26
CA ALA A 241 14.06 -16.31 14.69
C ALA A 241 14.06 -16.24 13.15
N ASP A 242 13.18 -17.00 12.49
CA ASP A 242 13.15 -17.23 11.04
C ASP A 242 12.23 -16.27 10.24
N GLY A 243 11.53 -15.36 10.91
CA GLY A 243 10.58 -14.44 10.28
C GLY A 243 9.19 -15.02 9.99
N ALA A 244 8.92 -16.29 10.32
CA ALA A 244 7.60 -16.91 10.15
C ALA A 244 6.52 -16.25 11.04
N ASP A 245 6.94 -15.58 12.11
CA ASP A 245 6.09 -14.71 12.94
C ASP A 245 5.56 -13.51 12.16
N LEU A 246 6.45 -12.79 11.46
CA LEU A 246 6.09 -11.62 10.65
C LEU A 246 5.17 -11.99 9.50
N ALA A 247 5.44 -13.09 8.78
CA ALA A 247 4.58 -13.55 7.69
C ALA A 247 3.17 -13.94 8.16
N ARG A 248 3.05 -14.57 9.34
CA ARG A 248 1.74 -14.88 9.94
C ARG A 248 1.01 -13.61 10.38
N LEU A 249 1.74 -12.66 10.94
CA LEU A 249 1.17 -11.40 11.41
C LEU A 249 0.67 -10.55 10.24
N GLU A 250 1.49 -10.39 9.19
CA GLU A 250 1.15 -9.63 7.99
C GLU A 250 -0.08 -10.22 7.29
N ARG A 251 -0.14 -11.55 7.13
CA ARG A 251 -1.32 -12.23 6.57
C ARG A 251 -2.59 -11.91 7.35
N ARG A 252 -2.50 -11.82 8.68
CA ARG A 252 -3.65 -11.52 9.54
C ARG A 252 -4.07 -10.05 9.43
N ILE A 253 -3.12 -9.12 9.43
CA ILE A 253 -3.38 -7.69 9.21
C ILE A 253 -4.09 -7.51 7.86
N GLU A 254 -3.58 -8.16 6.82
CA GLU A 254 -4.14 -8.06 5.47
C GLU A 254 -5.53 -8.68 5.38
N THR A 255 -5.74 -9.85 5.98
CA THR A 255 -7.05 -10.53 5.96
C THR A 255 -8.11 -9.67 6.66
N HIS A 256 -7.78 -9.05 7.79
CA HIS A 256 -8.68 -8.13 8.48
C HIS A 256 -9.00 -6.90 7.63
N PHE A 257 -7.99 -6.29 7.02
CA PHE A 257 -8.15 -5.13 6.16
C PHE A 257 -9.04 -5.40 4.95
N GLN A 258 -8.82 -6.53 4.27
CA GLN A 258 -9.64 -6.95 3.13
C GLN A 258 -11.10 -7.21 3.54
N ALA A 259 -11.31 -7.86 4.69
CA ALA A 259 -12.66 -8.07 5.23
C ALA A 259 -13.37 -6.75 5.57
N ALA A 260 -12.66 -5.78 6.14
CA ALA A 260 -13.23 -4.50 6.54
C ALA A 260 -13.43 -3.51 5.37
N GLN A 261 -12.66 -3.65 4.29
CA GLN A 261 -12.79 -2.82 3.09
C GLN A 261 -13.89 -3.26 2.14
N GLY A 262 -14.28 -4.54 2.17
CA GLY A 262 -15.18 -5.17 1.21
C GLY A 262 -16.53 -4.47 1.00
N ASP A 263 -16.94 -3.60 1.93
CA ASP A 263 -18.24 -2.92 1.92
C ASP A 263 -18.17 -1.40 1.66
N LYS A 264 -17.00 -0.73 1.79
CA LYS A 264 -16.94 0.75 1.84
C LYS A 264 -16.44 1.46 0.56
N PHE A 265 -15.61 0.83 -0.25
CA PHE A 265 -14.92 1.53 -1.37
C PHE A 265 -15.37 1.13 -2.78
N GLY A 266 -16.51 0.46 -2.93
CA GLY A 266 -17.01 0.10 -4.26
C GLY A 266 -15.97 -0.72 -5.05
N THR A 267 -15.39 -1.73 -4.40
CA THR A 267 -14.35 -2.59 -4.96
C THR A 267 -14.79 -3.15 -6.31
N ARG A 268 -13.99 -2.95 -7.36
CA ARG A 268 -14.26 -3.49 -8.70
C ARG A 268 -13.73 -4.91 -8.74
N TRP A 269 -14.54 -5.87 -9.16
CA TRP A 269 -14.05 -7.24 -9.36
C TRP A 269 -13.06 -7.29 -10.54
N LEU A 270 -11.93 -7.98 -10.35
CA LEU A 270 -10.92 -8.16 -11.40
C LEU A 270 -11.39 -9.28 -12.34
N ASP A 271 -11.40 -9.04 -13.64
CA ASP A 271 -11.77 -10.06 -14.63
C ASP A 271 -10.63 -11.08 -14.78
N GLU A 272 -10.82 -12.30 -14.27
CA GLU A 272 -9.85 -13.40 -14.37
C GLU A 272 -10.21 -14.37 -15.51
N GLY A 273 -11.19 -14.02 -16.35
CA GLY A 273 -11.59 -14.82 -17.52
C GLY A 273 -10.48 -15.02 -18.54
N PHE A 274 -9.47 -14.16 -18.55
CA PHE A 274 -8.34 -14.25 -19.47
C PHE A 274 -7.51 -15.53 -19.30
N TRP A 275 -7.50 -16.17 -18.12
CA TRP A 275 -6.81 -17.45 -17.92
C TRP A 275 -7.36 -18.56 -18.82
N LEU A 276 -8.66 -18.50 -19.17
CA LEU A 276 -9.31 -19.44 -20.06
C LEU A 276 -8.88 -19.26 -21.53
N LEU A 277 -8.20 -18.16 -21.87
CA LEU A 277 -7.61 -17.96 -23.20
C LEU A 277 -6.43 -18.90 -23.46
N LEU A 278 -5.68 -19.31 -22.43
CA LEU A 278 -4.57 -20.26 -22.59
C LEU A 278 -5.02 -21.66 -23.05
N PRO A 279 -5.98 -22.35 -22.38
CA PRO A 279 -6.50 -23.62 -22.88
C PRO A 279 -7.26 -23.44 -24.20
N LEU A 280 -7.91 -22.30 -24.43
CA LEU A 280 -8.53 -21.98 -25.72
C LEU A 280 -7.48 -21.89 -26.84
N ALA A 281 -6.34 -21.26 -26.59
CA ALA A 281 -5.21 -21.20 -27.52
C ALA A 281 -4.60 -22.59 -27.76
N LEU A 282 -4.50 -23.44 -26.74
CA LEU A 282 -4.03 -24.81 -26.93
C LEU A 282 -4.98 -25.64 -27.82
N LEU A 283 -6.29 -25.46 -27.64
CA LEU A 283 -7.28 -26.11 -28.50
C LEU A 283 -7.26 -25.55 -29.93
N SER A 284 -6.97 -24.26 -30.12
CA SER A 284 -6.82 -23.68 -31.44
C SER A 284 -5.56 -24.17 -32.16
N LEU A 285 -4.51 -24.59 -31.45
CA LEU A 285 -3.35 -25.25 -32.05
C LEU A 285 -3.70 -26.62 -32.67
N LEU A 286 -4.70 -27.34 -32.15
CA LEU A 286 -5.17 -28.59 -32.76
C LEU A 286 -5.91 -28.36 -34.10
N TRP A 287 -6.22 -27.11 -34.43
CA TRP A 287 -6.77 -26.70 -35.71
C TRP A 287 -5.74 -26.78 -36.85
N PHE A 288 -4.43 -26.83 -36.56
CA PHE A 288 -3.35 -26.96 -37.57
C PHE A 288 -3.27 -28.33 -38.27
N ARG A 289 -4.27 -29.21 -38.07
CA ARG A 289 -4.33 -30.55 -38.67
C ARG A 289 -4.74 -30.46 -40.14
N ARG A 290 -4.08 -31.25 -41.02
CA ARG A 290 -4.33 -31.27 -42.48
C ARG A 290 -5.83 -31.41 -42.80
N GLY A 291 -6.39 -30.41 -43.49
CA GLY A 291 -7.79 -30.40 -43.94
C GLY A 291 -8.56 -29.07 -43.75
N THR A 292 -8.01 -28.08 -43.04
CA THR A 292 -8.66 -26.78 -42.71
C THR A 292 -7.82 -25.54 -43.09
N THR A 293 -6.84 -25.72 -43.99
CA THR A 293 -5.70 -24.82 -44.22
C THR A 293 -5.98 -23.54 -45.01
N VAL A 294 -7.19 -23.29 -45.51
CA VAL A 294 -7.44 -22.15 -46.41
C VAL A 294 -7.69 -20.83 -45.66
N ALA A 295 -8.11 -20.86 -44.39
CA ALA A 295 -8.46 -19.63 -43.65
C ALA A 295 -7.24 -18.90 -43.05
N TRP A 296 -6.18 -19.62 -42.67
CA TRP A 296 -5.01 -19.04 -42.00
C TRP A 296 -4.04 -18.34 -42.95
N SER A 297 -3.96 -18.78 -44.21
CA SER A 297 -3.15 -18.12 -45.24
C SER A 297 -3.58 -16.67 -45.46
N VAL A 298 -4.88 -16.40 -45.36
CA VAL A 298 -5.46 -15.05 -45.49
C VAL A 298 -5.15 -14.20 -44.26
N ALA A 299 -5.27 -14.75 -43.05
CA ALA A 299 -4.92 -14.05 -41.81
C ALA A 299 -3.41 -13.74 -41.71
N LEU A 300 -2.56 -14.68 -42.13
CA LEU A 300 -1.10 -14.50 -42.19
C LEU A 300 -0.72 -13.47 -43.26
N PHE A 301 -1.37 -13.50 -44.43
CA PHE A 301 -1.17 -12.49 -45.47
C PHE A 301 -1.60 -11.09 -45.00
N VAL A 302 -2.72 -10.96 -44.29
CA VAL A 302 -3.16 -9.68 -43.70
C VAL A 302 -2.21 -9.22 -42.60
N ALA A 303 -1.69 -10.12 -41.76
CA ALA A 303 -0.70 -9.81 -40.74
C ALA A 303 0.67 -9.39 -41.33
N MET A 304 1.06 -9.95 -42.48
CA MET A 304 2.28 -9.57 -43.20
C MET A 304 2.16 -8.25 -43.97
N GLN A 305 0.95 -7.72 -44.15
CA GLN A 305 0.70 -6.38 -44.72
C GLN A 305 0.63 -5.28 -43.66
N ALA A 306 0.81 -5.61 -42.38
CA ALA A 306 0.97 -4.59 -41.34
C ALA A 306 2.26 -3.81 -41.60
N PRO A 307 2.23 -2.47 -41.61
CA PRO A 307 3.43 -1.66 -41.85
C PRO A 307 4.49 -2.02 -40.79
N PRO A 308 5.79 -2.04 -41.14
CA PRO A 308 6.84 -2.30 -40.18
C PRO A 308 6.77 -1.23 -39.10
N SER A 309 6.32 -1.62 -37.92
CA SER A 309 6.48 -0.81 -36.72
C SER A 309 7.98 -0.58 -36.55
N ARG A 310 8.40 0.69 -36.57
CA ARG A 310 9.78 1.07 -36.28
C ARG A 310 10.16 0.45 -34.94
N ALA A 311 11.04 -0.54 -34.97
CA ALA A 311 11.63 -1.12 -33.77
C ALA A 311 12.42 -0.01 -33.07
N ALA A 312 11.87 0.47 -31.95
CA ALA A 312 12.67 1.22 -30.98
C ALA A 312 13.67 0.25 -30.33
N GLU A 313 14.86 0.76 -30.07
CA GLU A 313 16.04 0.03 -29.60
C GLU A 313 15.76 -0.93 -28.44
N THR A 314 16.39 -2.10 -28.50
CA THR A 314 16.50 -3.13 -27.44
C THR A 314 15.27 -3.30 -26.55
N THR A 315 14.25 -3.99 -27.06
CA THR A 315 13.20 -4.50 -26.17
C THR A 315 13.78 -5.67 -25.37
N PRO A 316 14.01 -5.56 -24.04
CA PRO A 316 14.43 -6.71 -23.24
C PRO A 316 13.38 -7.82 -23.33
N PHE A 317 13.74 -9.08 -23.04
CA PHE A 317 12.81 -10.22 -23.11
C PHE A 317 11.51 -9.97 -22.34
N SER A 318 11.57 -9.23 -21.23
CA SER A 318 10.39 -8.78 -20.47
C SER A 318 9.41 -7.96 -21.30
N GLY A 319 9.89 -7.12 -22.22
CA GLY A 319 9.06 -6.31 -23.10
C GLY A 319 8.35 -7.06 -24.22
N LEU A 320 8.63 -8.37 -24.40
CA LEU A 320 7.82 -9.25 -25.25
C LEU A 320 6.52 -9.67 -24.56
N TRP A 321 6.49 -9.65 -23.23
CA TRP A 321 5.38 -10.18 -22.43
C TRP A 321 4.68 -9.12 -21.59
N LEU A 322 5.39 -8.04 -21.22
CA LEU A 322 4.92 -7.00 -20.33
C LEU A 322 5.03 -5.63 -21.00
N THR A 323 3.96 -4.85 -20.91
CA THR A 323 4.01 -3.44 -21.32
C THR A 323 4.96 -2.64 -20.42
N PRO A 324 5.49 -1.49 -20.87
CA PRO A 324 6.31 -0.63 -20.02
C PRO A 324 5.60 -0.26 -18.71
N ASP A 325 4.29 0.01 -18.76
CA ASP A 325 3.49 0.29 -17.57
C ASP A 325 3.36 -0.91 -16.61
N GLN A 326 3.26 -2.13 -17.13
CA GLN A 326 3.26 -3.34 -16.29
C GLN A 326 4.63 -3.56 -15.63
N GLN A 327 5.72 -3.31 -16.36
CA GLN A 327 7.07 -3.39 -15.81
C GLN A 327 7.29 -2.30 -14.74
N GLY A 328 6.86 -1.07 -15.03
CA GLY A 328 6.88 0.04 -14.09
C GLY A 328 6.06 -0.25 -12.83
N ARG A 329 4.88 -0.85 -12.97
CA ARG A 329 4.03 -1.23 -11.84
C ARG A 329 4.69 -2.28 -10.95
N ILE A 330 5.31 -3.30 -11.53
CA ILE A 330 6.05 -4.31 -10.76
C ILE A 330 7.21 -3.67 -9.97
N ALA A 331 7.95 -2.74 -10.58
CA ALA A 331 9.02 -2.01 -9.89
C ALA A 331 8.47 -1.12 -8.76
N PHE A 332 7.36 -0.43 -9.04
CA PHE A 332 6.67 0.44 -8.09
C PHE A 332 6.17 -0.33 -6.86
N ASP A 333 5.54 -1.49 -7.06
CA ASP A 333 5.01 -2.34 -5.98
C ASP A 333 6.14 -2.95 -5.12
N ARG A 334 7.34 -3.10 -5.68
CA ARG A 334 8.55 -3.51 -4.94
C ARG A 334 9.21 -2.35 -4.18
N GLY A 335 8.72 -1.13 -4.34
CA GLY A 335 9.30 0.08 -3.72
C GLY A 335 10.49 0.66 -4.48
N ASP A 336 10.83 0.15 -5.66
CA ASP A 336 11.88 0.72 -6.51
C ASP A 336 11.30 1.82 -7.40
N TYR A 337 11.04 2.97 -6.77
CA TYR A 337 10.38 4.10 -7.42
C TYR A 337 11.25 4.78 -8.48
N ALA A 338 12.59 4.73 -8.31
CA ALA A 338 13.51 5.28 -9.29
C ALA A 338 13.46 4.46 -10.60
N ALA A 339 13.52 3.13 -10.51
CA ALA A 339 13.35 2.28 -11.69
C ALA A 339 11.94 2.43 -12.29
N ALA A 340 10.89 2.43 -11.46
CA ALA A 340 9.51 2.58 -11.92
C ALA A 340 9.30 3.87 -12.73
N ALA A 341 9.89 4.99 -12.29
CA ALA A 341 9.80 6.29 -12.98
C ALA A 341 10.39 6.25 -14.40
N THR A 342 11.34 5.36 -14.67
CA THR A 342 11.92 5.16 -16.00
C THR A 342 11.15 4.18 -16.87
N LEU A 343 10.39 3.27 -16.26
CA LEU A 343 9.71 2.17 -16.96
C LEU A 343 8.29 2.53 -17.40
N PHE A 344 7.55 3.31 -16.62
CA PHE A 344 6.18 3.70 -17.00
C PHE A 344 6.19 4.47 -18.33
N ALA A 345 5.26 4.13 -19.22
CA ALA A 345 4.96 4.93 -20.41
C ALA A 345 3.93 6.02 -20.07
N ASP A 346 3.00 5.76 -19.14
CA ASP A 346 2.02 6.73 -18.68
C ASP A 346 2.69 7.89 -17.91
N PRO A 347 2.50 9.16 -18.32
CA PRO A 347 3.14 10.31 -17.68
C PRO A 347 2.64 10.58 -16.26
N MET A 348 1.39 10.23 -15.92
CA MET A 348 0.89 10.35 -14.56
C MET A 348 1.62 9.38 -13.64
N TRP A 349 1.76 8.11 -14.05
CA TRP A 349 2.46 7.10 -13.26
C TRP A 349 3.96 7.35 -13.18
N ARG A 350 4.60 7.83 -14.26
CA ARG A 350 6.00 8.31 -14.20
C ARG A 350 6.17 9.43 -13.18
N GLY A 351 5.27 10.41 -13.20
CA GLY A 351 5.28 11.51 -12.24
C GLY A 351 5.11 11.04 -10.80
N ILE A 352 4.17 10.12 -10.53
CA ILE A 352 3.95 9.55 -9.20
C ILE A 352 5.19 8.79 -8.71
N ALA A 353 5.78 7.95 -9.58
CA ALA A 353 6.98 7.22 -9.27
C ALA A 353 8.16 8.17 -8.98
N GLY A 354 8.38 9.19 -9.81
CA GLY A 354 9.40 10.21 -9.58
C GLY A 354 9.18 10.96 -8.27
N TYR A 355 7.94 11.33 -7.95
CA TYR A 355 7.59 12.01 -6.71
C TYR A 355 7.92 11.15 -5.48
N ARG A 356 7.61 9.84 -5.52
CA ARG A 356 7.96 8.89 -4.45
C ARG A 356 9.45 8.58 -4.38
N ALA A 357 10.17 8.75 -5.48
CA ALA A 357 11.63 8.68 -5.53
C ALA A 357 12.31 9.97 -5.04
N TYR A 358 11.56 10.99 -4.60
CA TYR A 358 12.03 12.33 -4.24
C TYR A 358 12.66 13.12 -5.41
N ASP A 359 12.45 12.67 -6.65
CA ASP A 359 12.81 13.43 -7.86
C ASP A 359 11.64 14.35 -8.24
N PHE A 360 11.46 15.40 -7.44
CA PHE A 360 10.35 16.34 -7.58
C PHE A 360 10.44 17.19 -8.85
N LEU A 361 11.65 17.39 -9.39
CA LEU A 361 11.85 18.13 -10.63
C LEU A 361 11.30 17.33 -11.81
N THR A 362 11.72 16.07 -11.95
CA THR A 362 11.24 15.19 -13.04
C THR A 362 9.76 14.88 -12.86
N ALA A 363 9.30 14.65 -11.62
CA ALA A 363 7.88 14.45 -11.33
C ALA A 363 7.02 15.62 -11.81
N ALA A 364 7.44 16.87 -11.54
CA ALA A 364 6.75 18.05 -12.03
C ALA A 364 6.73 18.13 -13.56
N GLN A 365 7.80 17.72 -14.25
CA GLN A 365 7.82 17.70 -15.71
C GLN A 365 6.85 16.68 -16.30
N GLU A 366 6.72 15.50 -15.68
CA GLU A 366 5.78 14.47 -16.13
C GLU A 366 4.32 14.85 -15.82
N PHE A 367 4.04 15.38 -14.63
CA PHE A 367 2.70 15.88 -14.29
C PHE A 367 2.25 17.04 -15.17
N ALA A 368 3.17 17.89 -15.64
CA ALA A 368 2.85 18.96 -16.57
C ALA A 368 2.33 18.46 -17.93
N LYS A 369 2.55 17.18 -18.28
CA LYS A 369 2.03 16.55 -19.51
C LYS A 369 0.60 16.03 -19.33
N VAL A 370 0.07 16.00 -18.10
CA VAL A 370 -1.23 15.41 -17.76
C VAL A 370 -2.26 16.53 -17.57
N ASP A 371 -3.13 16.73 -18.56
CA ASP A 371 -4.12 17.81 -18.55
C ASP A 371 -5.42 17.44 -17.81
N THR A 372 -5.29 16.87 -16.61
CA THR A 372 -6.41 16.54 -15.72
C THR A 372 -6.32 17.38 -14.44
N VAL A 373 -7.42 17.44 -13.68
CA VAL A 373 -7.41 18.16 -12.39
C VAL A 373 -6.43 17.51 -11.41
N GLU A 374 -6.38 16.18 -11.41
CA GLU A 374 -5.47 15.36 -10.62
C GLU A 374 -4.02 15.59 -11.03
N GLY A 375 -3.73 15.66 -12.33
CA GLY A 375 -2.40 15.96 -12.87
C GLY A 375 -1.92 17.34 -12.45
N ARG A 376 -2.78 18.37 -12.54
CA ARG A 376 -2.45 19.74 -12.09
C ARG A 376 -2.27 19.83 -10.58
N PHE A 377 -3.06 19.09 -9.80
CA PHE A 377 -2.88 19.02 -8.35
C PHE A 377 -1.55 18.35 -7.98
N ALA A 378 -1.22 17.23 -8.63
CA ALA A 378 0.06 16.53 -8.44
C ALA A 378 1.25 17.39 -8.88
N LEU A 379 1.12 18.13 -9.98
CA LEU A 379 2.10 19.14 -10.41
C LEU A 379 2.36 20.19 -9.32
N GLY A 380 1.29 20.73 -8.71
CA GLY A 380 1.39 21.68 -7.60
C GLY A 380 2.14 21.10 -6.41
N ASN A 381 1.84 19.85 -6.03
CA ASN A 381 2.54 19.16 -4.94
C ASN A 381 4.04 18.97 -5.26
N ALA A 382 4.37 18.50 -6.46
CA ALA A 382 5.75 18.30 -6.89
C ALA A 382 6.55 19.61 -6.91
N GLN A 383 5.95 20.70 -7.43
CA GLN A 383 6.59 22.01 -7.44
C GLN A 383 6.77 22.59 -6.04
N ALA A 384 5.84 22.34 -5.11
CA ALA A 384 5.96 22.78 -3.72
C ALA A 384 7.14 22.09 -3.01
N GLN A 385 7.29 20.78 -3.19
CA GLN A 385 8.41 20.02 -2.64
C GLN A 385 9.75 20.42 -3.27
N ASN A 386 9.74 20.78 -4.55
CA ASN A 386 10.91 21.34 -5.23
C ASN A 386 11.17 22.83 -4.90
N HIS A 387 10.50 23.39 -3.89
CA HIS A 387 10.58 24.79 -3.46
C HIS A 387 10.26 25.84 -4.55
N ALA A 388 9.60 25.43 -5.63
CA ALA A 388 9.08 26.29 -6.68
C ALA A 388 7.70 26.82 -6.31
N PHE A 389 7.63 27.54 -5.18
CA PHE A 389 6.38 27.93 -4.53
C PHE A 389 5.45 28.75 -5.42
N GLU A 390 5.97 29.70 -6.21
CA GLU A 390 5.15 30.48 -7.15
C GLU A 390 4.46 29.59 -8.20
N LYS A 391 5.21 28.65 -8.78
CA LYS A 391 4.67 27.70 -9.77
C LYS A 391 3.62 26.79 -9.13
N ALA A 392 3.91 26.30 -7.91
CA ALA A 392 2.98 25.46 -7.17
C ALA A 392 1.66 26.17 -6.88
N MET A 393 1.69 27.45 -6.48
CA MET A 393 0.48 28.24 -6.30
C MET A 393 -0.31 28.39 -7.60
N ALA A 394 0.35 28.67 -8.72
CA ALA A 394 -0.31 28.75 -10.02
C ALA A 394 -0.99 27.43 -10.42
N ALA A 395 -0.36 26.28 -10.12
CA ALA A 395 -0.95 24.97 -10.35
C ALA A 395 -2.20 24.73 -9.48
N TYR A 396 -2.16 25.09 -8.19
CA TYR A 396 -3.34 24.99 -7.33
C TYR A 396 -4.45 25.97 -7.73
N ASP A 397 -4.11 27.18 -8.18
CA ASP A 397 -5.07 28.15 -8.70
C ASP A 397 -5.78 27.61 -9.95
N ALA A 398 -5.07 26.92 -10.84
CA ALA A 398 -5.66 26.23 -11.97
C ALA A 398 -6.63 25.10 -11.53
N VAL A 399 -6.28 24.35 -10.49
CA VAL A 399 -7.17 23.33 -9.88
C VAL A 399 -8.42 23.98 -9.30
N LEU A 400 -8.27 25.04 -8.51
CA LEU A 400 -9.39 25.75 -7.87
C LEU A 400 -10.29 26.46 -8.88
N LYS A 401 -9.74 26.89 -10.02
CA LYS A 401 -10.54 27.42 -11.13
C LYS A 401 -11.43 26.35 -11.77
N ALA A 402 -10.91 25.13 -11.93
CA ALA A 402 -11.68 24.00 -12.46
C ALA A 402 -12.64 23.39 -11.44
N GLN A 403 -12.23 23.35 -10.17
CA GLN A 403 -12.99 22.80 -9.04
C GLN A 403 -12.88 23.71 -7.81
N PRO A 404 -13.74 24.74 -7.68
CA PRO A 404 -13.68 25.69 -6.56
C PRO A 404 -13.84 25.04 -5.17
N GLY A 405 -14.50 23.88 -5.09
CA GLY A 405 -14.69 23.11 -3.85
C GLY A 405 -13.54 22.17 -3.49
N ASN A 406 -12.42 22.17 -4.21
CA ASN A 406 -11.29 21.27 -3.95
C ASN A 406 -10.54 21.69 -2.67
N VAL A 407 -10.97 21.14 -1.53
CA VAL A 407 -10.39 21.42 -0.21
C VAL A 407 -8.89 21.14 -0.15
N PRO A 408 -8.36 20.00 -0.67
CA PRO A 408 -6.92 19.74 -0.69
C PRO A 408 -6.11 20.84 -1.41
N ALA A 409 -6.56 21.30 -2.58
CA ALA A 409 -5.89 22.35 -3.33
C ALA A 409 -5.89 23.69 -2.58
N LYS A 410 -7.01 24.03 -1.92
CA LYS A 410 -7.13 25.25 -1.10
C LYS A 410 -6.15 25.23 0.08
N THR A 411 -6.08 24.10 0.78
CA THR A 411 -5.17 23.92 1.93
C THR A 411 -3.72 23.95 1.50
N ASN A 412 -3.34 23.18 0.48
CA ASN A 412 -1.95 23.11 0.02
C ASN A 412 -1.46 24.46 -0.54
N ARG A 413 -2.32 25.19 -1.26
CA ARG A 413 -2.01 26.55 -1.71
C ARG A 413 -1.73 27.48 -0.53
N ALA A 414 -2.53 27.43 0.53
CA ALA A 414 -2.34 28.27 1.71
C ALA A 414 -1.01 27.96 2.44
N ILE A 415 -0.65 26.67 2.53
CA ILE A 415 0.64 26.24 3.09
C ILE A 415 1.80 26.79 2.26
N VAL A 416 1.72 26.66 0.94
CA VAL A 416 2.77 27.16 0.04
C VAL A 416 2.90 28.68 0.09
N GLN A 417 1.79 29.41 0.16
CA GLN A 417 1.79 30.87 0.34
C GLN A 417 2.51 31.26 1.64
N ALA A 418 2.15 30.62 2.76
CA ALA A 418 2.80 30.90 4.05
C ALA A 418 4.30 30.59 4.03
N ALA A 419 4.72 29.53 3.32
CA ALA A 419 6.13 29.19 3.13
C ALA A 419 6.88 30.24 2.31
N LEU A 420 6.26 30.77 1.25
CA LEU A 420 6.82 31.85 0.43
C LEU A 420 6.97 33.15 1.24
N ASP A 421 5.94 33.54 1.98
CA ASP A 421 5.93 34.75 2.81
C ASP A 421 7.01 34.68 3.91
N ALA A 422 7.17 33.51 4.54
CA ALA A 422 8.21 33.28 5.53
C ALA A 422 9.63 33.39 4.93
N ARG A 423 9.82 32.91 3.70
CA ARG A 423 11.09 33.03 2.97
C ARG A 423 11.41 34.49 2.64
N GLU A 424 10.43 35.25 2.18
CA GLU A 424 10.60 36.68 1.93
C GLU A 424 10.88 37.46 3.22
N ALA A 425 10.18 37.16 4.31
CA ALA A 425 10.40 37.80 5.60
C ALA A 425 11.82 37.54 6.14
N LYS A 426 12.36 36.33 5.96
CA LYS A 426 13.77 36.02 6.25
C LYS A 426 14.70 36.83 5.36
N ARG A 427 14.46 36.90 4.05
CA ARG A 427 15.29 37.68 3.11
C ARG A 427 15.34 39.17 3.50
N ARG A 428 14.18 39.76 3.83
CA ARG A 428 14.07 41.16 4.26
C ARG A 428 14.78 41.44 5.60
N LYS A 429 14.86 40.46 6.51
CA LYS A 429 15.66 40.58 7.74
C LYS A 429 17.15 40.54 7.44
N GLN A 430 17.58 39.65 6.56
CA GLN A 430 18.98 39.49 6.16
C GLN A 430 19.49 40.73 5.42
N GLU A 431 18.69 41.31 4.52
CA GLU A 431 18.99 42.58 3.85
C GLU A 431 19.08 43.77 4.84
N LYS A 432 18.38 43.72 5.98
CA LYS A 432 18.45 44.75 7.03
C LYS A 432 19.67 44.60 7.94
N ASP A 433 20.11 43.38 8.22
CA ASP A 433 21.34 43.13 8.98
C ASP A 433 22.59 43.46 8.14
N ASP A 434 22.57 43.19 6.82
CA ASP A 434 23.68 43.50 5.91
C ASP A 434 23.77 44.99 5.50
N SER A 435 22.76 45.81 5.84
CA SER A 435 22.76 47.26 5.58
C SER A 435 23.21 48.12 6.75
N ALA A 436 23.65 47.51 7.87
CA ALA A 436 24.42 48.20 8.89
C ALA A 436 25.87 48.40 8.38
N PRO A 437 26.44 49.62 8.40
CA PRO A 437 27.83 49.83 8.00
C PRO A 437 28.77 48.98 8.85
N PRO A 438 29.82 48.37 8.28
CA PRO A 438 30.81 47.65 9.07
C PRO A 438 31.62 48.69 9.86
N ASP A 439 31.24 48.94 11.10
CA ASP A 439 32.06 49.70 12.03
C ASP A 439 33.21 48.78 12.47
N MET A 440 34.25 48.73 11.63
CA MET A 440 35.46 47.95 11.88
C MET A 440 36.18 48.53 13.11
N LYS A 441 36.21 47.77 14.19
CA LYS A 441 37.36 47.75 15.11
C LYS A 441 37.95 46.35 15.13
N ALA A 442 39.26 46.29 14.86
CA ALA A 442 40.02 45.06 14.74
C ALA A 442 40.13 44.31 16.07
N ASP A 443 40.17 42.98 15.93
CA ASP A 443 40.45 41.91 16.89
C ASP A 443 40.96 42.28 18.29
N GLU A 444 40.15 41.94 19.31
CA GLU A 444 40.66 41.57 20.63
C GLU A 444 40.24 40.14 20.96
N THR A 445 41.19 39.20 20.84
CA THR A 445 41.08 37.89 21.49
C THR A 445 41.19 38.07 23.00
N LYS A 446 40.06 38.08 23.70
CA LYS A 446 40.04 37.87 25.16
C LYS A 446 39.92 36.38 25.47
N VAL A 447 41.05 35.77 25.79
CA VAL A 447 41.09 34.47 26.47
C VAL A 447 40.90 34.74 27.97
N ASP A 448 39.78 34.29 28.52
CA ASP A 448 39.50 34.38 29.97
C ASP A 448 40.31 33.31 30.72
N PRO A 449 41.25 33.67 31.62
CA PRO A 449 42.11 32.69 32.28
C PRO A 449 41.44 31.89 33.40
N ASN A 450 40.14 32.08 33.69
CA ASN A 450 39.50 31.54 34.90
C ASN A 450 38.31 30.60 34.69
N GLN A 451 38.25 29.87 33.58
CA GLN A 451 37.22 28.84 33.40
C GLN A 451 37.59 27.52 34.13
N LYS A 452 37.41 27.50 35.45
CA LYS A 452 37.34 26.26 36.24
C LYS A 452 35.94 25.66 36.12
N GLY A 453 35.87 24.40 35.66
CA GLY A 453 34.86 23.38 35.97
C GLY A 453 33.38 23.79 35.87
N GLY A 454 32.70 23.26 34.85
CA GLY A 454 31.27 23.48 34.62
C GLY A 454 30.41 23.27 35.88
N LYS A 455 29.76 24.35 36.33
CA LYS A 455 28.68 24.30 37.32
C LYS A 455 27.40 23.90 36.61
N THR A 456 26.79 22.79 37.05
CA THR A 456 25.43 22.44 36.72
C THR A 456 24.48 23.46 37.33
N VAL A 457 23.96 24.38 36.52
CA VAL A 457 22.93 25.33 36.93
C VAL A 457 21.59 24.60 36.89
N LYS A 458 20.96 24.41 38.05
CA LYS A 458 19.53 24.06 38.14
C LYS A 458 18.76 25.34 37.83
N VAL A 459 18.11 25.37 36.67
CA VAL A 459 17.23 26.47 36.25
C VAL A 459 15.83 26.23 36.79
N THR A 460 15.24 27.25 37.39
CA THR A 460 13.86 27.24 37.90
C THR A 460 12.92 27.85 36.85
N PRO A 461 11.60 27.54 36.86
CA PRO A 461 10.65 28.00 35.84
C PRO A 461 10.55 29.52 35.64
N GLU A 462 11.02 30.31 36.61
CA GLU A 462 10.99 31.77 36.60
C GLU A 462 12.09 32.39 35.71
N ASP A 463 13.15 31.62 35.38
CA ASP A 463 14.31 32.09 34.61
C ASP A 463 14.09 32.11 33.08
N LEU A 464 12.93 31.66 32.59
CA LEU A 464 12.60 31.51 31.16
C LEU A 464 12.35 32.84 30.42
N THR A 465 12.45 33.99 31.09
CA THR A 465 12.08 35.30 30.53
C THR A 465 13.26 36.20 30.15
N THR A 466 14.51 35.76 30.31
CA THR A 466 15.69 36.56 29.94
C THR A 466 16.14 36.34 28.48
N PRO A 467 16.69 37.36 27.79
CA PRO A 467 17.07 37.29 26.36
C PRO A 467 18.16 36.26 25.99
N GLY A 468 18.78 35.57 26.95
CA GLY A 468 19.73 34.47 26.71
C GLY A 468 19.19 33.08 27.06
N ALA A 469 18.03 33.00 27.74
CA ALA A 469 17.41 31.73 28.15
C ALA A 469 16.84 30.98 26.93
N ALA A 470 16.34 31.69 25.92
CA ALA A 470 15.90 31.12 24.66
C ALA A 470 17.05 30.50 23.86
N GLU A 471 18.25 31.06 23.93
CA GLU A 471 19.43 30.50 23.25
C GLU A 471 20.02 29.29 24.01
N ALA A 472 20.01 29.33 25.35
CA ALA A 472 20.33 28.17 26.18
C ALA A 472 19.30 27.03 26.02
N TRP A 473 18.02 27.38 25.89
CA TRP A 473 16.93 26.47 25.55
C TRP A 473 17.12 25.89 24.15
N MET A 474 17.47 26.69 23.14
CA MET A 474 17.77 26.22 21.77
C MET A 474 18.99 25.29 21.70
N ARG A 475 19.99 25.47 22.58
CA ARG A 475 21.11 24.51 22.74
C ARG A 475 20.68 23.22 23.44
N GLN A 476 19.70 23.27 24.34
CA GLN A 476 19.08 22.09 24.96
C GLN A 476 17.98 21.45 24.09
N VAL A 477 17.46 22.14 23.06
CA VAL A 477 16.52 21.62 22.05
C VAL A 477 17.17 20.61 21.11
N GLN A 478 18.50 20.41 21.20
CA GLN A 478 19.14 19.17 20.76
C GLN A 478 18.88 18.01 21.76
N THR A 479 17.64 17.85 22.22
CA THR A 479 17.28 16.69 23.03
C THR A 479 17.35 15.45 22.16
N THR A 480 17.95 14.38 22.67
CA THR A 480 17.83 13.08 22.02
C THR A 480 16.34 12.71 21.96
N PRO A 481 15.87 11.92 20.98
CA PRO A 481 14.46 11.52 20.93
C PRO A 481 13.97 10.88 22.25
N ALA A 482 14.87 10.26 23.02
CA ALA A 482 14.57 9.72 24.34
C ALA A 482 14.22 10.81 25.37
N ASP A 483 15.01 11.90 25.45
CA ASP A 483 14.77 12.99 26.39
C ASP A 483 13.47 13.74 26.07
N PHE A 484 13.20 13.94 24.78
CA PHE A 484 11.93 14.51 24.32
C PHE A 484 10.74 13.63 24.74
N LEU A 485 10.82 12.32 24.51
CA LEU A 485 9.74 11.39 24.88
C LEU A 485 9.54 11.32 26.39
N LYS A 486 10.62 11.30 27.17
CA LYS A 486 10.55 11.29 28.65
C LYS A 486 9.80 12.51 29.18
N LEU A 487 10.15 13.69 28.68
CA LEU A 487 9.48 14.94 29.06
C LEU A 487 8.00 14.93 28.63
N LYS A 488 7.73 14.52 27.39
CA LYS A 488 6.37 14.43 26.84
C LYS A 488 5.49 13.49 27.67
N PHE A 489 5.97 12.30 28.02
CA PHE A 489 5.22 11.32 28.80
C PHE A 489 4.97 11.80 30.22
N ALA A 490 5.95 12.44 30.86
CA ALA A 490 5.79 13.02 32.19
C ALA A 490 4.70 14.11 32.19
N ILE A 491 4.69 15.00 31.19
CA ILE A 491 3.66 16.05 31.05
C ILE A 491 2.28 15.39 30.82
N GLN A 492 2.18 14.42 29.92
CA GLN A 492 0.92 13.73 29.63
C GLN A 492 0.36 12.96 30.82
N ALA A 493 1.23 12.35 31.64
CA ALA A 493 0.82 11.65 32.86
C ALA A 493 0.39 12.61 33.98
N SER A 494 0.94 13.84 34.01
CA SER A 494 0.56 14.87 34.98
C SER A 494 -0.69 15.67 34.58
N ALA A 495 -1.07 15.64 33.31
CA ALA A 495 -2.29 16.27 32.84
C ALA A 495 -3.50 15.48 33.37
N PRO A 496 -4.51 16.14 33.98
CA PRO A 496 -5.74 15.46 34.35
C PRO A 496 -6.33 14.82 33.09
N ALA A 497 -6.73 13.55 33.19
CA ALA A 497 -7.34 12.81 32.10
C ALA A 497 -8.40 13.71 31.45
N GLN A 498 -8.20 14.08 30.18
CA GLN A 498 -9.25 14.73 29.42
C GLN A 498 -10.39 13.72 29.39
N THR A 499 -11.39 13.95 30.23
CA THR A 499 -12.68 13.29 30.16
C THR A 499 -13.19 13.53 28.75
N GLY A 500 -13.03 12.49 27.91
CA GLY A 500 -13.60 12.44 26.58
C GLY A 500 -15.07 12.82 26.68
N ALA A 501 -15.44 13.78 25.85
CA ALA A 501 -16.79 14.30 25.77
C ALA A 501 -17.80 13.15 25.65
N THR A 502 -18.82 13.24 26.49
CA THR A 502 -20.11 12.55 26.37
C THR A 502 -20.62 12.49 24.93
N ARG A 503 -20.66 11.31 24.31
CA ARG A 503 -21.85 10.58 23.82
C ARG A 503 -21.50 9.58 22.73
#